data_AF-A0AAJ1R7F9-F1
#
_entry.id   AF-A0AAJ1R7F9-F1
#
_cell.length_a   1.000
_cell.length_b   1.000
_cell.length_c   1.000
_cell.angle_alpha   90.00
_cell.angle_beta   90.00
_cell.angle_gamma   90.00
#
_symmetry.space_group_name_H-M   'P 1'
#
loop_
_entity.id
_entity.type
_entity.pdbx_description
1 polymer ?
#
loop_
_entity_poly.entity_id
_entity_poly.type
_entity_poly.pdbx_seq_one_letter_code
_entity_poly.pdbx_strand_id
1 'polypeptide(L)'
;METRKVQKTNSPAFFLFSITITAAAFNCIWWLITSSNDTDKKMLLDDSTNLLLLLYTLSLAAGFFLTFNKLITHYWSLLAIMVSVLTSISLSRADWKIALLMLLFPVLIFITNFAVLGLKSFFGLIASAFMSGAVMPSILFYFKNGGLTQNSSTLLITITLIFAFFLAPIFIASGPLETSTGLIFGLALIINLSMKGMTHFFWINALLILLTWIFLAKLTLRQKYRLPIYSMMMLISGLLFFYQIQA
;
A
#
# COMPACT_ATOMS: atom_id res chain seq x y z
N MET A 1 46.52 -7.60 -6.30
CA MET A 1 45.24 -7.18 -5.69
C MET A 1 44.14 -7.40 -6.72
N GLU A 2 43.51 -8.57 -6.71
CA GLU A 2 42.37 -8.86 -7.59
C GLU A 2 41.13 -8.10 -7.10
N THR A 3 40.60 -7.25 -7.97
CA THR A 3 39.30 -6.63 -7.79
C THR A 3 38.22 -7.70 -7.94
N ARG A 4 37.75 -8.25 -6.82
CA ARG A 4 36.53 -9.09 -6.80
C ARG A 4 35.38 -8.27 -7.40
N LYS A 5 35.05 -8.55 -8.67
CA LYS A 5 33.78 -8.16 -9.27
C LYS A 5 32.69 -8.78 -8.41
N VAL A 6 32.00 -7.96 -7.62
CA VAL A 6 30.79 -8.36 -6.89
C VAL A 6 29.78 -8.78 -7.95
N GLN A 7 29.67 -10.09 -8.15
CA GLN A 7 28.74 -10.70 -9.08
C GLN A 7 27.33 -10.27 -8.67
N LYS A 8 26.71 -9.43 -9.50
CA LYS A 8 25.37 -8.87 -9.29
C LYS A 8 24.35 -9.96 -9.59
N THR A 9 24.32 -11.00 -8.76
CA THR A 9 23.33 -12.08 -8.87
C THR A 9 22.01 -11.54 -8.34
N ASN A 10 21.18 -11.00 -9.23
CA ASN A 10 19.75 -10.87 -8.96
C ASN A 10 19.19 -12.29 -8.98
N SER A 11 19.13 -12.96 -7.82
CA SER A 11 18.53 -14.29 -7.77
C SER A 11 17.02 -14.17 -8.05
N PRO A 12 16.47 -14.94 -9.00
CA PRO A 12 15.05 -14.91 -9.31
C PRO A 12 14.19 -15.25 -8.08
N ALA A 13 14.71 -16.10 -7.19
CA ALA A 13 14.08 -16.44 -5.91
C ALA A 13 13.89 -15.21 -5.00
N PHE A 14 14.90 -14.34 -4.86
CA PHE A 14 14.78 -13.14 -4.03
C PHE A 14 13.76 -12.15 -4.60
N PHE A 15 13.71 -12.04 -5.93
CA PHE A 15 12.73 -11.22 -6.60
C PHE A 15 11.30 -11.71 -6.36
N LEU A 16 11.05 -13.01 -6.58
CA LEU A 16 9.76 -13.65 -6.32
C LEU A 16 9.34 -13.48 -4.86
N PHE A 17 10.26 -13.66 -3.92
CA PHE A 17 10.00 -13.42 -2.51
C PHE A 17 9.63 -11.96 -2.21
N SER A 18 10.28 -10.99 -2.86
CA SER A 18 10.03 -9.58 -2.63
C SER A 18 8.69 -9.10 -3.20
N ILE A 19 8.27 -9.63 -4.35
CA ILE A 19 6.94 -9.30 -4.91
C ILE A 19 5.84 -9.95 -4.08
N THR A 20 6.00 -11.20 -3.65
CA THR A 20 4.99 -11.89 -2.84
C THR A 20 4.80 -11.24 -1.49
N ILE A 21 5.90 -10.86 -0.81
CA ILE A 21 5.82 -10.20 0.50
C ILE A 21 5.14 -8.84 0.42
N THR A 22 5.41 -8.07 -0.64
CA THR A 22 4.79 -6.76 -0.87
C THR A 22 3.32 -6.91 -1.22
N ALA A 23 2.98 -7.85 -2.12
CA ALA A 23 1.61 -8.14 -2.49
C ALA A 23 0.79 -8.62 -1.29
N ALA A 24 1.34 -9.53 -0.47
CA ALA A 24 0.72 -10.02 0.74
C ALA A 24 0.50 -8.89 1.76
N ALA A 25 1.49 -8.01 1.97
CA ALA A 25 1.35 -6.88 2.88
C ALA A 25 0.19 -5.94 2.49
N PHE A 26 0.15 -5.50 1.23
CA PHE A 26 -0.91 -4.63 0.72
C PHE A 26 -2.29 -5.30 0.85
N ASN A 27 -2.39 -6.56 0.41
CA ASN A 27 -3.65 -7.29 0.45
C ASN A 27 -4.12 -7.56 1.89
N CYS A 28 -3.24 -7.98 2.79
CA CYS A 28 -3.61 -8.16 4.19
C CYS A 28 -4.18 -6.88 4.78
N ILE A 29 -3.53 -5.72 4.60
CA ILE A 29 -4.04 -4.44 5.10
C ILE A 29 -5.43 -4.15 4.51
N TRP A 30 -5.58 -4.23 3.18
CA TRP A 30 -6.85 -3.94 2.52
C TRP A 30 -7.99 -4.84 2.99
N TRP A 31 -7.75 -6.15 3.03
CA TRP A 31 -8.77 -7.14 3.36
C TRP A 31 -9.09 -7.15 4.86
N LEU A 32 -8.11 -6.99 5.76
CA LEU A 32 -8.32 -6.98 7.21
C LEU A 32 -9.17 -5.79 7.68
N ILE A 33 -8.85 -4.58 7.19
CA ILE A 33 -9.64 -3.39 7.56
C ILE A 33 -11.09 -3.54 7.10
N THR A 34 -11.32 -4.15 5.93
CA THR A 34 -12.68 -4.27 5.42
C THR A 34 -13.52 -5.28 6.20
N SER A 35 -12.88 -6.26 6.86
CA SER A 35 -13.54 -7.18 7.79
C SER A 35 -13.80 -6.60 9.18
N SER A 36 -13.21 -5.47 9.56
CA SER A 36 -13.40 -4.92 10.92
C SER A 36 -14.82 -4.40 11.18
N ASN A 37 -15.63 -4.22 10.14
CA ASN A 37 -17.00 -3.68 10.20
C ASN A 37 -18.08 -4.77 10.02
N ASP A 38 -17.77 -6.04 10.35
CA ASP A 38 -18.70 -7.17 10.29
C ASP A 38 -19.90 -6.95 11.24
N THR A 39 -20.89 -6.24 10.72
CA THR A 39 -22.27 -6.29 11.22
C THR A 39 -22.96 -7.43 10.49
N ASP A 40 -22.74 -8.66 10.94
CA ASP A 40 -23.56 -9.87 10.74
C ASP A 40 -24.13 -10.19 9.34
N LYS A 41 -23.57 -9.64 8.26
CA LYS A 41 -24.07 -9.89 6.92
C LYS A 41 -23.05 -10.66 6.12
N LYS A 42 -23.39 -11.93 5.88
CA LYS A 42 -22.91 -12.80 4.80
C LYS A 42 -22.30 -11.95 3.68
N MET A 43 -21.05 -12.27 3.29
CA MET A 43 -20.43 -11.77 2.08
C MET A 43 -21.51 -11.59 1.00
N LEU A 44 -21.87 -10.34 0.68
CA LEU A 44 -22.85 -9.99 -0.36
C LEU A 44 -22.34 -10.32 -1.78
N LEU A 45 -21.26 -11.10 -1.86
CA LEU A 45 -20.47 -11.40 -3.03
C LEU A 45 -20.59 -12.89 -3.30
N ASP A 46 -21.09 -13.24 -4.49
CA ASP A 46 -20.88 -14.56 -5.05
C ASP A 46 -19.38 -14.86 -5.11
N ASP A 47 -19.01 -16.14 -4.93
CA ASP A 47 -17.61 -16.59 -4.92
C ASP A 47 -16.80 -16.11 -6.12
N SER A 48 -17.45 -15.96 -7.28
CA SER A 48 -16.85 -15.45 -8.50
C SER A 48 -16.40 -13.98 -8.36
N THR A 49 -17.22 -13.12 -7.78
CA THR A 49 -16.90 -11.69 -7.59
C THR A 49 -15.78 -11.51 -6.57
N ASN A 50 -15.78 -12.31 -5.50
CA ASN A 50 -14.68 -12.35 -4.53
C ASN A 50 -13.34 -12.73 -5.19
N LEU A 51 -13.35 -13.76 -6.03
CA LEU A 51 -12.16 -14.21 -6.73
C LEU A 51 -11.63 -13.15 -7.71
N LEU A 52 -12.51 -12.49 -8.46
CA LEU A 52 -12.12 -11.38 -9.34
C LEU A 52 -11.55 -10.19 -8.55
N LEU A 53 -12.14 -9.86 -7.40
CA LEU A 53 -11.69 -8.75 -6.56
C LEU A 53 -10.31 -9.03 -5.95
N LEU A 54 -10.07 -10.28 -5.53
CA LEU A 54 -8.77 -10.74 -5.07
C LEU A 54 -7.73 -10.72 -6.20
N LEU A 55 -8.10 -11.15 -7.40
CA LEU A 55 -7.21 -11.07 -8.57
C LEU A 55 -6.85 -9.61 -8.88
N TYR A 56 -7.82 -8.70 -8.81
CA TYR A 56 -7.62 -7.26 -8.99
C TYR A 56 -6.68 -6.66 -7.94
N THR A 57 -6.86 -6.98 -6.66
CA THR A 57 -5.98 -6.45 -5.59
C THR A 57 -4.58 -7.05 -5.66
N LEU A 58 -4.43 -8.32 -6.02
CA LEU A 58 -3.13 -8.94 -6.25
C LEU A 58 -2.41 -8.31 -7.45
N SER A 59 -3.10 -8.09 -8.57
CA SER A 59 -2.51 -7.48 -9.76
C SER A 59 -2.11 -6.02 -9.51
N LEU A 60 -2.88 -5.27 -8.74
CA LEU A 60 -2.53 -3.92 -8.32
C LEU A 60 -1.26 -3.89 -7.47
N ALA A 61 -1.19 -4.72 -6.43
CA ALA A 61 -0.03 -4.74 -5.54
C ALA A 61 1.24 -5.21 -6.26
N ALA A 62 1.10 -6.19 -7.17
CA ALA A 62 2.17 -6.61 -8.06
C ALA A 62 2.62 -5.49 -9.00
N GLY A 63 1.68 -4.79 -9.65
CA GLY A 63 1.96 -3.65 -10.52
C GLY A 63 2.65 -2.49 -9.78
N PHE A 64 2.22 -2.20 -8.55
CA PHE A 64 2.87 -1.24 -7.67
C PHE A 64 4.31 -1.64 -7.39
N PHE A 65 4.55 -2.88 -6.97
CA PHE A 65 5.89 -3.39 -6.71
C PHE A 65 6.80 -3.29 -7.95
N LEU A 66 6.31 -3.72 -9.11
CA LEU A 66 7.06 -3.70 -10.37
C LEU A 66 7.39 -2.28 -10.83
N THR A 67 6.55 -1.30 -10.55
CA THR A 67 6.75 0.11 -10.95
C THR A 67 7.80 0.82 -10.10
N PHE A 68 7.82 0.55 -8.80
CA PHE A 68 8.72 1.21 -7.85
C PHE A 68 10.03 0.46 -7.63
N ASN A 69 10.07 -0.84 -7.89
CA ASN A 69 11.30 -1.62 -7.86
C ASN A 69 12.04 -1.51 -9.21
N LYS A 70 13.05 -0.64 -9.28
CA LYS A 70 13.86 -0.34 -10.50
C LYS A 70 14.64 -1.53 -11.10
N LEU A 71 14.47 -2.75 -10.58
CA LEU A 71 15.19 -3.94 -11.04
C LEU A 71 14.58 -4.58 -12.30
N ILE A 72 13.35 -4.21 -12.68
CA ILE A 72 12.61 -4.84 -13.79
C ILE A 72 12.25 -3.85 -14.89
N THR A 73 12.18 -4.36 -16.11
CA THR A 73 11.71 -3.64 -17.30
C THR A 73 10.23 -3.29 -17.19
N HIS A 74 9.86 -2.08 -17.64
CA HIS A 74 8.49 -1.55 -17.55
C HIS A 74 7.40 -2.49 -18.10
N TYR A 75 7.72 -3.42 -19.01
CA TYR A 75 6.79 -4.38 -19.59
C TYR A 75 6.04 -5.28 -18.58
N TRP A 76 6.71 -5.75 -17.53
CA TRP A 76 6.05 -6.60 -16.53
C TRP A 76 5.04 -5.82 -15.68
N SER A 77 5.35 -4.55 -15.37
CA SER A 77 4.41 -3.65 -14.71
C SER A 77 3.15 -3.45 -15.55
N LEU A 78 3.32 -3.25 -16.87
CA LEU A 78 2.20 -3.09 -17.81
C LEU A 78 1.26 -4.31 -17.83
N LEU A 79 1.80 -5.53 -17.75
CA LEU A 79 1.00 -6.74 -17.69
C LEU A 79 0.12 -6.76 -16.43
N ALA A 80 0.70 -6.48 -15.26
CA ALA A 80 -0.06 -6.42 -14.00
C ALA A 80 -1.14 -5.31 -14.01
N ILE A 81 -0.83 -4.15 -14.60
CA ILE A 81 -1.80 -3.06 -14.80
C ILE A 81 -2.92 -3.52 -15.73
N MET A 82 -2.61 -4.17 -16.85
CA MET A 82 -3.61 -4.65 -17.82
C MET A 82 -4.57 -5.65 -17.18
N VAL A 83 -4.05 -6.60 -16.38
CA VAL A 83 -4.90 -7.53 -15.60
C VAL A 83 -5.81 -6.77 -14.63
N SER A 84 -5.30 -5.73 -13.97
CA SER A 84 -6.09 -4.89 -13.06
C SER A 84 -7.20 -4.12 -13.81
N VAL A 85 -6.93 -3.64 -15.01
CA VAL A 85 -7.92 -2.95 -15.86
C VAL A 85 -9.00 -3.92 -16.34
N LEU A 86 -8.63 -5.10 -16.83
CA LEU A 86 -9.59 -6.11 -17.31
C LEU A 86 -10.51 -6.61 -16.20
N THR A 87 -9.96 -6.85 -15.00
CA THR A 87 -10.75 -7.25 -13.83
C THR A 87 -11.67 -6.14 -13.35
N SER A 88 -11.21 -4.88 -13.33
CA SER A 88 -12.02 -3.70 -13.02
C SER A 88 -13.23 -3.56 -13.95
N ILE A 89 -13.03 -3.68 -15.27
CA ILE A 89 -14.11 -3.62 -16.27
C ILE A 89 -15.12 -4.75 -16.07
N SER A 90 -14.64 -5.94 -15.70
CA SER A 90 -15.51 -7.10 -15.46
C SER A 90 -16.35 -6.95 -14.20
N LEU A 91 -15.78 -6.40 -13.12
CA LEU A 91 -16.45 -6.17 -11.84
C LEU A 91 -17.45 -5.01 -11.88
N SER A 92 -17.19 -3.99 -12.70
CA SER A 92 -17.92 -2.72 -12.62
C SER A 92 -19.02 -2.56 -13.69
N ARG A 93 -19.50 -3.66 -14.27
CA ARG A 93 -20.51 -3.63 -15.35
C ARG A 93 -21.83 -2.95 -14.96
N ALA A 94 -22.14 -2.86 -13.66
CA ALA A 94 -23.40 -2.31 -13.15
C ALA A 94 -23.31 -0.89 -12.58
N ASP A 95 -22.12 -0.40 -12.20
CA ASP A 95 -21.96 0.92 -11.57
C ASP A 95 -20.72 1.66 -12.11
N TRP A 96 -20.96 2.69 -12.91
CA TRP A 96 -19.90 3.48 -13.55
C TRP A 96 -19.04 4.25 -12.53
N LYS A 97 -19.57 4.60 -11.35
CA LYS A 97 -18.80 5.33 -10.33
C LYS A 97 -17.71 4.45 -9.76
N ILE A 98 -18.03 3.18 -9.54
CA ILE A 98 -17.07 2.16 -9.08
C ILE A 98 -16.10 1.82 -10.17
N ALA A 99 -16.57 1.72 -11.42
CA ALA A 99 -15.69 1.51 -12.57
C ALA A 99 -14.60 2.58 -12.61
N LEU A 100 -14.99 3.84 -12.44
CA LEU A 100 -14.06 4.97 -12.41
C LEU A 100 -13.11 4.87 -11.20
N LEU A 101 -13.62 4.54 -10.02
CA LEU A 101 -12.82 4.37 -8.81
C LEU A 101 -11.79 3.24 -8.94
N MET A 102 -12.19 2.11 -9.51
CA MET A 102 -11.32 0.95 -9.77
C MET A 102 -10.33 1.21 -10.91
N LEU A 103 -10.63 2.10 -11.86
CA LEU A 103 -9.67 2.46 -12.91
C LEU A 103 -8.64 3.48 -12.45
N LEU A 104 -8.96 4.33 -11.47
CA LEU A 104 -8.05 5.37 -10.98
C LEU A 104 -6.69 4.83 -10.51
N PHE A 105 -6.67 3.72 -9.77
CA PHE A 105 -5.42 3.20 -9.21
C PHE A 105 -4.52 2.53 -10.26
N PRO A 106 -5.01 1.62 -11.13
CA PRO A 106 -4.23 1.12 -12.27
C PRO A 106 -3.72 2.24 -13.18
N VAL A 107 -4.55 3.26 -13.44
CA VAL A 107 -4.15 4.44 -14.23
C VAL A 107 -3.04 5.22 -13.54
N LEU A 108 -3.12 5.45 -12.22
CA LEU A 108 -2.04 6.08 -11.47
C LEU A 108 -0.72 5.31 -11.59
N ILE A 109 -0.75 3.98 -11.46
CA ILE A 109 0.43 3.13 -11.60
C ILE A 109 0.97 3.21 -13.05
N PHE A 110 0.10 3.18 -14.05
CA PHE A 110 0.47 3.35 -15.46
C PHE A 110 1.17 4.68 -15.72
N ILE A 111 0.55 5.78 -15.29
CA ILE A 111 1.08 7.14 -15.43
C ILE A 111 2.44 7.27 -14.70
N THR A 112 2.61 6.60 -13.56
CA THR A 112 3.87 6.62 -12.79
C THR A 112 5.04 5.96 -13.53
N ASN A 113 4.78 5.09 -14.51
CA ASN A 113 5.85 4.52 -15.35
C ASN A 113 6.48 5.59 -16.27
N PHE A 114 5.79 6.69 -16.57
CA PHE A 114 6.33 7.76 -17.41
C PHE A 114 7.18 8.71 -16.56
N ALA A 115 8.50 8.59 -16.68
CA ALA A 115 9.45 9.40 -15.93
C ALA A 115 9.25 10.92 -16.13
N VAL A 116 8.74 11.34 -17.29
CA VAL A 116 8.44 12.74 -17.66
C VAL A 116 7.46 13.39 -16.69
N LEU A 117 6.57 12.60 -16.08
CA LEU A 117 5.50 13.12 -15.22
C LEU A 117 5.95 13.36 -13.78
N GLY A 118 7.20 13.02 -13.42
CA GLY A 118 7.77 13.38 -12.12
C GLY A 118 7.02 12.81 -10.90
N LEU A 119 6.24 11.74 -11.08
CA LEU A 119 5.40 11.14 -10.02
C LEU A 119 6.20 10.38 -8.94
N LYS A 120 7.52 10.22 -9.11
CA LYS A 120 8.41 9.80 -8.02
C LYS A 120 8.80 11.02 -7.18
N SER A 121 7.78 11.65 -6.62
CA SER A 121 7.85 12.90 -5.86
C SER A 121 6.82 12.88 -4.74
N PHE A 122 6.80 13.96 -3.95
CA PHE A 122 5.82 14.16 -2.88
C PHE A 122 4.37 14.03 -3.35
N PHE A 123 4.03 14.50 -4.57
CA PHE A 123 2.67 14.38 -5.11
C PHE A 123 2.29 12.93 -5.40
N GLY A 124 3.21 12.15 -5.99
CA GLY A 124 2.94 10.73 -6.25
C GLY A 124 2.87 9.91 -4.96
N LEU A 125 3.59 10.31 -3.91
CA LEU A 125 3.44 9.72 -2.58
C LEU A 125 2.01 9.92 -2.06
N ILE A 126 1.53 11.16 -2.04
CA ILE A 126 0.17 11.48 -1.58
C ILE A 126 -0.87 10.74 -2.41
N ALA A 127 -0.74 10.78 -3.74
CA ALA A 127 -1.68 10.11 -4.64
C ALA A 127 -1.68 8.59 -4.39
N SER A 128 -0.51 7.97 -4.27
CA SER A 128 -0.40 6.52 -4.06
C SER A 128 -0.88 6.10 -2.68
N ALA A 129 -0.59 6.89 -1.65
CA ALA A 129 -1.07 6.66 -0.29
C ALA A 129 -2.59 6.81 -0.21
N PHE A 130 -3.17 7.83 -0.86
CA PHE A 130 -4.62 8.01 -0.93
C PHE A 130 -5.30 6.89 -1.72
N MET A 131 -4.73 6.48 -2.87
CA MET A 131 -5.27 5.36 -3.64
C MET A 131 -5.22 4.05 -2.85
N SER A 132 -4.12 3.80 -2.15
CA SER A 132 -3.93 2.57 -1.38
C SER A 132 -4.70 2.57 -0.06
N GLY A 133 -4.82 3.72 0.61
CA GLY A 133 -5.36 3.82 1.96
C GLY A 133 -6.82 4.25 2.05
N ALA A 134 -7.33 4.98 1.05
CA ALA A 134 -8.71 5.43 1.01
C ALA A 134 -9.50 4.78 -0.13
N VAL A 135 -9.01 4.87 -1.37
CA VAL A 135 -9.77 4.41 -2.54
C VAL A 135 -9.93 2.90 -2.56
N MET A 136 -8.84 2.14 -2.42
CA MET A 136 -8.89 0.68 -2.47
C MET A 136 -9.77 0.09 -1.35
N PRO A 137 -9.63 0.49 -0.07
CA PRO A 137 -10.54 0.01 0.96
C PRO A 137 -11.99 0.48 0.76
N SER A 138 -12.23 1.65 0.16
CA SER A 138 -13.59 2.10 -0.18
C SER A 138 -14.26 1.22 -1.23
N ILE A 139 -13.51 0.79 -2.26
CA ILE A 139 -14.00 -0.17 -3.26
C ILE A 139 -14.37 -1.48 -2.56
N LEU A 140 -13.50 -1.99 -1.69
CA LEU A 140 -13.77 -3.23 -0.96
C LEU A 140 -14.97 -3.09 -0.01
N PHE A 141 -15.12 -1.96 0.68
CA PHE A 141 -16.30 -1.68 1.51
C PHE A 141 -17.58 -1.61 0.69
N TYR A 142 -17.54 -1.02 -0.50
CA TYR A 142 -18.71 -1.03 -1.38
C TYR A 142 -19.12 -2.46 -1.74
N PHE A 143 -18.17 -3.27 -2.23
CA PHE A 143 -18.48 -4.63 -2.67
C PHE A 143 -18.92 -5.54 -1.51
N LYS A 144 -18.35 -5.37 -0.31
CA LYS A 144 -18.69 -6.21 0.84
C LYS A 144 -19.93 -5.74 1.61
N ASN A 145 -20.05 -4.44 1.83
CA ASN A 145 -20.99 -3.85 2.79
C ASN A 145 -22.05 -2.95 2.13
N GLY A 146 -22.01 -2.78 0.81
CA GLY A 146 -22.94 -1.94 0.06
C GLY A 146 -22.68 -0.43 0.18
N GLY A 147 -21.58 -0.01 0.81
CA GLY A 147 -21.20 1.40 0.92
C GLY A 147 -20.26 1.74 2.07
N LEU A 148 -19.95 3.04 2.20
CA LEU A 148 -19.13 3.60 3.29
C LEU A 148 -20.01 4.04 4.46
N THR A 149 -19.61 3.68 5.68
CA THR A 149 -20.21 4.18 6.93
C THR A 149 -19.42 5.37 7.48
N GLN A 150 -20.01 6.21 8.34
CA GLN A 150 -19.31 7.36 8.92
C GLN A 150 -18.04 6.95 9.71
N ASN A 151 -18.07 5.79 10.38
CA ASN A 151 -16.89 5.25 11.05
C ASN A 151 -15.79 4.84 10.06
N SER A 152 -16.15 4.34 8.87
CA SER A 152 -15.18 3.93 7.86
C SER A 152 -14.29 5.08 7.40
N SER A 153 -14.80 6.31 7.26
CA SER A 153 -14.01 7.47 6.84
C SER A 153 -12.81 7.74 7.73
N THR A 154 -12.97 7.62 9.05
CA THR A 154 -11.84 7.80 9.98
C THR A 154 -10.81 6.68 9.88
N LEU A 155 -11.23 5.43 9.60
CA LEU A 155 -10.31 4.31 9.35
C LEU A 155 -9.50 4.56 8.08
N LEU A 156 -10.14 5.03 7.00
CA LEU A 156 -9.48 5.34 5.73
C LEU A 156 -8.37 6.39 5.89
N ILE A 157 -8.58 7.40 6.74
CA ILE A 157 -7.56 8.42 7.03
C ILE A 157 -6.35 7.77 7.72
N THR A 158 -6.57 6.95 8.75
CA THR A 158 -5.47 6.28 9.47
C THR A 158 -4.65 5.42 8.52
N ILE A 159 -5.32 4.64 7.65
CA ILE A 159 -4.65 3.75 6.70
C ILE A 159 -3.88 4.56 5.65
N THR A 160 -4.48 5.64 5.15
CA THR A 160 -3.79 6.57 4.24
C THR A 160 -2.51 7.11 4.87
N LEU A 161 -2.53 7.47 6.16
CA LEU A 161 -1.34 7.92 6.88
C LEU A 161 -0.31 6.79 7.09
N ILE A 162 -0.75 5.55 7.33
CA ILE A 162 0.14 4.37 7.37
C ILE A 162 0.87 4.22 6.03
N PHE A 163 0.14 4.20 4.91
CA PHE A 163 0.74 4.12 3.59
C PHE A 163 1.66 5.33 3.31
N ALA A 164 1.24 6.55 3.63
CA ALA A 164 2.04 7.75 3.39
C ALA A 164 3.38 7.72 4.15
N PHE A 165 3.36 7.33 5.42
CA PHE A 165 4.56 7.26 6.25
C PHE A 165 5.54 6.20 5.72
N PHE A 166 5.08 4.96 5.50
CA PHE A 166 5.97 3.86 5.10
C PHE A 166 6.38 3.92 3.62
N LEU A 167 5.59 4.58 2.76
CA LEU A 167 5.97 4.79 1.36
C LEU A 167 6.86 6.00 1.13
N ALA A 168 6.97 6.95 2.09
CA ALA A 168 7.77 8.17 1.89
C ALA A 168 9.21 7.90 1.42
N PRO A 169 9.96 6.95 2.00
CA PRO A 169 11.34 6.62 1.58
C PRO A 169 11.46 5.99 0.18
N ILE A 170 10.34 5.57 -0.42
CA ILE A 170 10.29 4.97 -1.76
C ILE A 170 10.07 6.06 -2.82
N PHE A 171 9.30 7.09 -2.51
CA PHE A 171 8.96 8.17 -3.43
C PHE A 171 9.93 9.35 -3.37
N ILE A 172 10.44 9.65 -2.18
CA ILE A 172 11.26 10.84 -1.95
C ILE A 172 12.73 10.44 -1.93
N ALA A 173 13.55 11.19 -2.66
CA ALA A 173 14.99 10.98 -2.68
C ALA A 173 15.61 11.31 -1.31
N SER A 174 16.62 10.55 -0.93
CA SER A 174 17.25 10.69 0.38
C SER A 174 17.91 12.04 0.58
N GLY A 175 17.57 12.66 1.70
CA GLY A 175 17.91 14.04 2.02
C GLY A 175 16.94 14.65 3.04
N PRO A 176 17.03 15.98 3.27
CA PRO A 176 16.22 16.66 4.27
C PRO A 176 14.72 16.61 3.99
N LEU A 177 14.32 16.53 2.71
CA LEU A 177 12.92 16.39 2.31
C LEU A 177 12.34 15.03 2.75
N GLU A 178 13.10 13.94 2.63
CA GLU A 178 12.68 12.61 3.11
C GLU A 178 12.46 12.63 4.62
N THR A 179 13.41 13.19 5.37
CA THR A 179 13.34 13.24 6.84
C THR A 179 12.17 14.08 7.34
N SER A 180 11.94 15.24 6.72
CA SER A 180 10.84 16.15 7.09
C SER A 180 9.47 15.57 6.74
N THR A 181 9.31 14.99 5.55
CA THR A 181 8.05 14.34 5.15
C THR A 181 7.75 13.10 6.00
N GLY A 182 8.77 12.28 6.30
CA GLY A 182 8.63 11.17 7.24
C GLY A 182 8.20 11.64 8.64
N LEU A 183 8.77 12.74 9.13
CA LEU A 183 8.37 13.32 10.42
C LEU A 183 6.92 13.83 10.38
N ILE A 184 6.53 14.55 9.34
CA ILE A 184 5.16 15.11 9.21
C ILE A 184 4.13 13.98 9.18
N PHE A 185 4.31 12.97 8.32
CA PHE A 185 3.38 11.84 8.26
C PHE A 185 3.44 10.97 9.51
N GLY A 186 4.62 10.80 10.13
CA GLY A 186 4.78 10.04 11.37
C GLY A 186 4.06 10.70 12.55
N LEU A 187 4.21 12.02 12.72
CA LEU A 187 3.47 12.77 13.74
C LEU A 187 1.97 12.75 13.48
N ALA A 188 1.55 13.00 12.23
CA ALA A 188 0.14 12.93 11.87
C ALA A 188 -0.45 11.56 12.15
N LEU A 189 0.28 10.48 11.87
CA LEU A 189 -0.13 9.10 12.16
C LEU A 189 -0.24 8.85 13.66
N ILE A 190 0.76 9.25 14.47
CA ILE A 190 0.72 9.08 15.93
C ILE A 190 -0.45 9.85 16.55
N ILE A 191 -0.69 11.09 16.12
CA ILE A 191 -1.81 11.91 16.58
C ILE A 191 -3.14 11.24 16.19
N ASN A 192 -3.25 10.74 14.96
CA ASN A 192 -4.47 10.07 14.52
C ASN A 192 -4.72 8.76 15.29
N LEU A 193 -3.67 7.98 15.56
CA LEU A 193 -3.76 6.76 16.36
C LEU A 193 -4.10 7.07 17.83
N SER A 194 -3.63 8.17 18.41
CA SER A 194 -3.96 8.51 19.81
C SER A 194 -5.43 8.88 19.97
N MET A 195 -6.05 9.50 18.96
CA MET A 195 -7.49 9.78 18.93
C MET A 195 -8.35 8.51 18.91
N LYS A 196 -7.78 7.36 18.55
CA LYS A 196 -8.45 6.05 18.56
C LYS A 196 -8.31 5.29 19.88
N GLY A 197 -7.56 5.83 20.85
CA GLY A 197 -7.36 5.25 22.17
C GLY A 197 -5.94 4.75 22.41
N MET A 198 -5.40 4.99 23.61
CA MET A 198 -3.99 4.69 23.95
C MET A 198 -3.83 3.28 24.55
N THR A 199 -4.12 2.25 23.76
CA THR A 199 -3.93 0.85 24.18
C THR A 199 -2.47 0.40 24.11
N HIS A 200 -2.15 -0.81 24.58
CA HIS A 200 -0.80 -1.37 24.40
C HIS A 200 -0.37 -1.45 22.93
N PHE A 201 -1.32 -1.71 22.02
CA PHE A 201 -1.07 -1.71 20.57
C PHE A 201 -0.69 -0.33 20.03
N PHE A 202 -1.29 0.75 20.56
CA PHE A 202 -0.89 2.12 20.23
C PHE A 202 0.58 2.37 20.56
N TRP A 203 1.03 2.00 21.76
CA TRP A 203 2.42 2.23 22.18
C TRP A 203 3.43 1.45 21.35
N ILE A 204 3.11 0.19 21.02
CA ILE A 204 3.95 -0.63 20.13
C ILE A 204 4.01 0.00 18.72
N ASN A 205 2.87 0.50 18.20
CA ASN A 205 2.83 1.12 16.88
C ASN A 205 3.60 2.46 16.86
N ALA A 206 3.45 3.29 17.89
CA ALA A 206 4.20 4.52 18.06
C ALA A 206 5.72 4.26 18.12
N LEU A 207 6.14 3.22 18.86
CA LEU A 207 7.54 2.78 18.90
C LEU A 207 8.02 2.35 17.51
N LEU A 208 7.24 1.57 16.77
CA LEU A 208 7.57 1.15 15.40
C LEU A 208 7.75 2.36 14.47
N ILE A 209 6.86 3.34 14.52
CA ILE A 209 6.93 4.58 13.73
C ILE A 209 8.21 5.36 14.08
N LEU A 210 8.50 5.55 15.37
CA LEU A 210 9.70 6.25 15.82
C LEU A 210 10.98 5.53 15.39
N LEU A 211 11.05 4.20 15.55
CA LEU A 211 12.20 3.41 15.12
C LEU A 211 12.39 3.47 13.60
N THR A 212 11.30 3.41 12.84
CA THR A 212 11.34 3.55 11.37
C THR A 212 11.91 4.91 10.97
N TRP A 213 11.46 5.97 11.64
CA TRP A 213 11.92 7.32 11.35
C TRP A 213 13.39 7.55 11.76
N ILE A 214 13.81 7.09 12.94
CA ILE A 214 15.17 7.31 13.46
C ILE A 214 16.20 6.45 12.73
N PHE A 215 15.90 5.15 12.52
CA PHE A 215 16.85 4.20 11.99
C PHE A 215 16.70 4.00 10.49
N LEU A 216 15.49 3.69 10.01
CA LEU A 216 15.31 3.30 8.60
C LEU A 216 15.43 4.48 7.63
N ALA A 217 15.07 5.70 8.02
CA ALA A 217 15.30 6.87 7.17
C ALA A 217 16.80 7.20 7.02
N LYS A 218 17.64 6.79 7.98
CA LYS A 218 19.10 6.99 7.95
C LYS A 218 19.86 5.80 7.35
N LEU A 219 19.29 4.61 7.40
CA LEU A 219 19.85 3.42 6.78
C LEU A 219 19.76 3.56 5.27
N THR A 220 20.93 3.62 4.61
CA THR A 220 21.06 3.53 3.15
C THR A 220 20.80 2.09 2.68
N LEU A 221 19.57 1.62 2.90
CA LEU A 221 19.07 0.34 2.43
C LEU A 221 19.25 0.28 0.91
N ARG A 222 19.90 -0.79 0.43
CA ARG A 222 20.01 -1.03 -1.01
C ARG A 222 18.62 -1.01 -1.62
N GLN A 223 18.48 -0.38 -2.78
CA GLN A 223 17.19 -0.17 -3.44
C GLN A 223 16.35 -1.45 -3.58
N LYS A 224 17.01 -2.61 -3.77
CA LYS A 224 16.36 -3.92 -3.87
C LYS A 224 15.59 -4.37 -2.61
N TYR A 225 15.96 -3.86 -1.43
CA TYR A 225 15.35 -4.25 -0.15
C TYR A 225 14.38 -3.20 0.39
N ARG A 226 14.41 -1.97 -0.13
CA ARG A 226 13.61 -0.87 0.41
C ARG A 226 12.12 -1.21 0.45
N LEU A 227 11.52 -1.46 -0.72
CA LEU A 227 10.09 -1.69 -0.83
C LEU A 227 9.57 -2.89 0.00
N PRO A 228 10.18 -4.10 -0.05
CA PRO A 228 9.68 -5.23 0.74
C PRO A 228 9.80 -5.00 2.26
N ILE A 229 10.88 -4.35 2.73
CA ILE A 229 11.06 -4.07 4.16
C ILE A 229 10.01 -3.05 4.64
N TYR A 230 9.85 -1.93 3.94
CA TYR A 230 8.84 -0.93 4.31
C TYR A 230 7.43 -1.50 4.22
N SER A 231 7.15 -2.37 3.24
CA SER A 231 5.84 -3.05 3.14
C SER A 231 5.58 -3.97 4.33
N MET A 232 6.60 -4.66 4.84
CA MET A 232 6.48 -5.49 6.05
C MET A 232 6.23 -4.65 7.30
N MET A 233 6.95 -3.54 7.48
CA MET A 233 6.69 -2.64 8.61
C MET A 233 5.31 -1.99 8.53
N MET A 234 4.89 -1.64 7.31
CA MET A 234 3.55 -1.15 7.02
C MET A 234 2.46 -2.17 7.38
N LEU A 235 2.68 -3.46 7.06
CA LEU A 235 1.79 -4.54 7.46
C LEU A 235 1.70 -4.66 8.98
N ILE A 236 2.84 -4.64 9.68
CA ILE A 236 2.86 -4.72 11.16
C ILE A 236 2.09 -3.53 11.76
N SER A 237 2.30 -2.32 11.25
CA SER A 237 1.57 -1.13 11.70
C SER A 237 0.06 -1.23 11.43
N GLY A 238 -0.33 -1.75 10.26
CA GLY A 238 -1.73 -2.02 9.92
C GLY A 238 -2.39 -3.06 10.83
N LEU A 239 -1.66 -4.13 11.18
CA LEU A 239 -2.12 -5.14 12.14
C LEU A 239 -2.29 -4.57 13.54
N LEU A 240 -1.31 -3.80 14.04
CA LEU A 240 -1.40 -3.16 15.35
C LEU A 240 -2.57 -2.19 15.41
N PHE A 241 -2.81 -1.43 14.34
CA PHE A 241 -3.97 -0.56 14.23
C PHE A 241 -5.28 -1.36 14.26
N PHE A 242 -5.37 -2.46 13.51
CA PHE A 242 -6.54 -3.33 13.52
C PHE A 242 -6.83 -3.91 14.91
N TYR A 243 -5.82 -4.37 15.64
CA TYR A 243 -6.02 -4.85 17.01
C TYR A 243 -6.37 -3.71 17.98
N GLN A 244 -5.84 -2.50 17.76
CA GLN A 244 -6.19 -1.34 18.57
C GLN A 244 -7.68 -0.97 18.46
N ILE A 245 -8.27 -1.03 17.27
CA ILE A 245 -9.70 -0.70 17.08
C ILE A 245 -10.66 -1.79 17.59
N GLN A 246 -10.14 -2.99 17.86
CA GLN A 246 -10.91 -4.12 18.40
C GLN A 246 -10.79 -4.28 19.92
N ALA A 247 -9.83 -3.60 20.55
CA ALA A 247 -9.52 -3.67 21.97
C ALA A 247 -10.32 -2.63 22.77
#